data_AF-R4KQZ9-F1
#
_entry.id   AF-R4KQZ9-F1
#
_cell.length_a   1.000
_cell.length_b   1.000
_cell.length_c   1.000
_cell.angle_alpha   90.00
_cell.angle_beta   90.00
_cell.angle_gamma   90.00
#
_symmetry.space_group_name_H-M   'P 1'
#
loop_
_entity.id
_entity.type
_entity.pdbx_description
1 polymer ?
#
loop_
_entity_poly.entity_id
_entity_poly.type
_entity_poly.pdbx_seq_one_letter_code
_entity_poly.pdbx_strand_id
1 'polypeptide(L)' 'MKIGDIVTRKVAGEEAQFCVIGFYTDQQTNQRVAIVAMLDPNFVVQVSVQELAPVTFKDLIALTANSFFMH' A
#
# COMPACT_ATOMS: atom_id res chain seq x y z
N MET A 1 -10.59 13.52 3.19
CA MET A 1 -9.71 12.45 2.67
C MET A 1 -9.78 11.26 3.60
N LYS A 2 -10.08 10.09 3.03
CA LYS A 2 -10.11 8.78 3.68
C LYS A 2 -9.27 7.80 2.87
N ILE A 3 -8.98 6.63 3.44
CA ILE A 3 -8.36 5.53 2.71
C ILE A 3 -9.26 5.15 1.52
N GLY A 4 -8.65 4.96 0.36
CA GLY A 4 -9.33 4.68 -0.91
C GLY A 4 -9.68 5.92 -1.73
N ASP A 5 -9.53 7.15 -1.20
CA ASP A 5 -9.73 8.35 -2.01
C ASP A 5 -8.63 8.46 -3.08
N ILE A 6 -9.04 8.82 -4.31
CA ILE A 6 -8.13 9.16 -5.40
C ILE A 6 -7.91 10.68 -5.38
N VAL A 7 -6.65 11.09 -5.37
CA VAL A 7 -6.26 12.50 -5.36
C VAL A 7 -5.31 12.78 -6.52
N THR A 8 -5.46 13.96 -7.14
CA THR A 8 -4.56 14.41 -8.20
C THR A 8 -3.51 15.34 -7.61
N ARG A 9 -2.23 15.12 -7.94
CA ARG A 9 -1.13 15.98 -7.54
C ARG A 9 -0.14 16.14 -8.67
N LYS A 10 0.43 17.34 -8.81
CA LYS A 10 1.53 17.59 -9.74
C LYS A 10 2.83 16.99 -9.22
N VAL A 11 3.47 16.16 -10.02
CA VAL A 11 4.81 15.60 -9.79
C VAL A 11 5.63 15.79 -11.06
N ALA A 12 6.83 16.38 -10.92
CA ALA A 12 7.71 16.67 -12.04
C ALA A 12 7.08 17.50 -13.19
N GLY A 13 6.08 18.33 -12.88
CA GLY A 13 5.39 19.19 -13.87
C GLY A 13 4.11 18.60 -14.45
N GLU A 14 3.92 17.29 -14.32
CA GLU A 14 2.75 16.55 -14.85
C GLU A 14 1.74 16.24 -13.74
N GLU A 15 0.46 16.12 -14.10
CA GLU A 15 -0.58 15.67 -13.18
C GLU A 15 -0.56 14.14 -13.04
N ALA A 16 -0.40 13.66 -11.81
CA ALA A 16 -0.47 12.24 -11.49
C ALA A 16 -1.60 11.98 -10.48
N GLN A 17 -2.21 10.81 -10.57
CA GLN A 17 -3.22 10.34 -9.64
C GLN A 17 -2.60 9.45 -8.57
N PHE A 18 -3.08 9.58 -7.35
CA PHE A 18 -2.62 8.79 -6.23
C PHE A 18 -3.81 8.25 -5.44
N CYS A 19 -3.72 7.01 -4.97
CA CYS A 19 -4.66 6.43 -4.02
C CYS A 19 -4.15 6.63 -2.59
N VAL A 20 -5.00 7.14 -1.70
CA VAL A 20 -4.68 7.22 -0.28
C VAL A 20 -4.78 5.84 0.36
N ILE A 21 -3.67 5.34 0.91
CA ILE A 21 -3.61 4.00 1.53
C ILE A 21 -3.49 4.04 3.05
N GLY A 22 -3.19 5.20 3.63
CA GLY A 22 -3.06 5.33 5.08
C GLY A 22 -2.75 6.74 5.54
N PHE A 23 -2.73 6.91 6.86
CA PHE A 23 -2.33 8.14 7.52
C PHE A 23 -1.49 7.81 8.74
N TYR A 24 -0.51 8.66 9.04
CA TYR A 24 0.19 8.62 10.31
C TYR A 24 0.35 10.05 10.85
N THR A 25 0.65 10.16 12.14
CA THR A 25 1.05 11.42 12.74
C THR A 25 2.57 11.41 12.86
N ASP A 26 3.22 12.37 12.22
CA ASP A 26 4.65 12.59 12.40
C ASP A 26 4.90 13.06 13.83
N GLN A 27 5.71 12.31 14.59
CA GLN A 27 5.95 12.59 16.00
C GLN A 27 6.84 13.81 16.24
N GLN A 28 7.63 14.24 15.26
CA GLN A 28 8.51 15.41 15.37
C GLN A 28 7.72 16.69 15.10
N THR A 29 6.85 16.67 14.09
CA THR A 29 6.11 17.87 13.66
C THR A 29 4.67 17.93 14.19
N ASN A 30 4.16 16.83 14.76
CA ASN A 30 2.74 16.63 15.10
C ASN A 30 1.78 16.82 13.91
N GLN A 31 2.28 16.73 12.69
CA GLN A 31 1.45 16.86 11.50
C GLN A 31 0.89 15.51 11.07
N ARG A 32 -0.35 15.52 10.62
CA ARG A 32 -0.98 14.35 10.01
C ARG A 32 -0.52 14.21 8.57
N VAL A 33 0.22 13.14 8.28
CA VAL A 33 0.77 12.84 6.96
C VAL A 33 -0.06 11.74 6.30
N ALA A 34 -0.38 11.93 5.01
CA ALA A 34 -1.04 10.92 4.20
C ALA A 34 -0.01 10.06 3.46
N ILE A 35 -0.21 8.75 3.48
CA ILE A 35 0.55 7.78 2.69
C ILE A 35 -0.26 7.54 1.41
N VAL A 36 0.38 7.72 0.26
CA VAL A 36 -0.26 7.60 -1.03
C VAL A 36 0.53 6.69 -1.97
N ALA A 37 -0.18 5.90 -2.78
CA ALA A 37 0.39 5.09 -3.85
C ALA A 37 0.06 5.73 -5.20
N MET A 38 1.05 5.86 -6.09
CA MET A 38 0.82 6.37 -7.45
C MET A 38 0.00 5.36 -8.25
N LEU A 39 -1.03 5.85 -8.93
CA LEU A 39 -1.82 5.04 -9.85
C LEU A 39 -1.26 5.25 -11.25
N ASP A 40 -0.81 4.18 -11.90
CA ASP A 40 -0.58 4.20 -13.34
C ASP A 40 -1.95 4.16 -14.03
N PRO A 41 -2.36 5.21 -14.75
CA PRO A 41 -3.66 5.23 -15.44
C PRO A 41 -3.78 4.12 -16.50
N ASN A 42 -2.66 3.56 -16.97
CA ASN A 42 -2.66 2.47 -17.94
C ASN A 42 -2.76 1.09 -17.30
N PHE A 43 -2.66 0.99 -15.96
CA PHE A 43 -2.66 -0.28 -15.24
C PHE A 43 -3.50 -0.21 -13.96
N VAL A 44 -4.83 -0.06 -14.14
CA VAL A 44 -5.81 -0.20 -13.06
C VAL A 44 -6.63 -1.46 -13.30
N VAL A 45 -6.48 -2.45 -12.43
CA VAL A 45 -7.25 -3.70 -12.48
C VAL A 45 -8.25 -3.72 -11.33
N GLN A 46 -9.51 -3.97 -11.64
CA GLN A 46 -10.52 -4.26 -10.63
C GLN A 46 -10.49 -5.76 -10.36
N VAL A 47 -10.32 -6.13 -9.09
CA VAL A 47 -10.33 -7.52 -8.63
C VAL A 47 -11.36 -7.67 -7.53
N SER A 48 -11.96 -8.84 -7.40
CA SER A 48 -12.86 -9.10 -6.27
C SER A 48 -12.03 -9.18 -4.98
N VAL A 49 -12.59 -8.71 -3.86
CA VAL A 49 -11.90 -8.81 -2.56
C VAL A 49 -11.62 -10.27 -2.18
N GLN A 50 -12.43 -11.21 -2.69
CA GLN A 50 -12.27 -12.65 -2.49
C GLN A 50 -11.00 -13.20 -3.17
N GLU A 51 -10.58 -12.61 -4.29
CA GLU A 51 -9.32 -12.95 -4.98
C GLU A 51 -8.08 -12.41 -4.27
N LEU A 52 -8.24 -11.34 -3.49
CA LEU A 52 -7.18 -10.74 -2.66
C LEU A 52 -7.03 -11.42 -1.30
N ALA A 53 -7.56 -12.64 -1.14
CA ALA A 53 -7.50 -13.37 0.12
C ALA A 53 -6.08 -13.30 0.68
N PRO A 54 -5.90 -12.83 1.93
CA PRO A 54 -4.57 -12.76 2.53
C PRO A 54 -3.97 -14.16 2.48
N VAL A 55 -2.75 -14.27 1.95
CA VAL A 55 -1.95 -15.50 2.05
C VAL A 55 -2.11 -16.01 3.47
N THR A 56 -2.67 -17.21 3.59
CA THR A 56 -3.06 -17.71 4.90
C THR A 56 -1.82 -17.73 5.77
N PHE A 57 -1.93 -17.29 7.02
CA PHE A 57 -0.78 -17.18 7.94
C PHE A 57 0.04 -18.50 8.02
N LYS A 58 -0.58 -19.64 7.71
CA LYS A 58 0.07 -20.95 7.56
C LYS A 58 1.17 -20.97 6.49
N ASP A 59 0.97 -20.30 5.35
CA ASP A 59 1.94 -20.26 4.25
C ASP A 59 3.13 -19.34 4.55
N LEU A 60 2.91 -18.34 5.41
CA LEU A 60 3.93 -17.38 5.85
C LEU A 60 4.90 -18.00 6.88
N ILE A 61 4.41 -18.91 7.74
CA ILE A 61 5.24 -19.68 8.67
C ILE A 61 6.14 -20.68 7.91
N ALA A 62 5.64 -21.29 6.84
CA ALA A 62 6.43 -22.26 6.04
C ALA A 62 7.68 -21.63 5.39
N LEU A 63 7.62 -20.33 5.03
CA LEU A 63 8.77 -19.59 4.47
C LEU A 63 9.83 -19.20 5.51
N THR A 64 9.47 -19.11 6.79
CA THR A 64 10.40 -18.74 7.88
C THR A 64 10.94 -19.95 8.64
N ALA A 65 10.27 -21.10 8.56
CA ALA A 65 10.74 -22.34 9.17
C ALA A 65 11.94 -22.97 8.42
N ASN A 66 12.09 -22.72 7.11
CA ASN A 66 13.17 -23.28 6.31
C ASN A 66 14.51 -22.52 6.44
N SER A 67 14.56 -21.39 7.15
CA SER A 67 15.80 -20.61 7.36
C SER A 67 16.39 -20.74 8.77
N PHE A 68 15.78 -21.54 9.67
CA PHE A 68 16.25 -21.72 11.05
C PHE A 68 16.87 -23.09 11.35
N PHE A 69 17.19 -23.90 10.33
CA PHE A 69 17.99 -25.11 10.48
C PHE A 69 19.16 -25.11 9.48
N MET A 70 20.21 -24.36 9.81
CA MET A 70 21.57 -24.77 9.47
C MET A 70 22.43 -24.64 10.72
N HIS A 71 22.83 -25.82 11.19
CA HIS A 71 23.85 -26.09 12.19
C HIS A 71 25.25 -25.82 11.60
#